data_AF-A0AAU1D8M5-F1
#
_entry.id   AF-A0AAU1D8M5-F1
#
_cell.length_a   1.000
_cell.length_b   1.000
_cell.length_c   1.000
_cell.angle_alpha   90.00
_cell.angle_beta   90.00
_cell.angle_gamma   90.00
#
_symmetry.space_group_name_H-M   'P 1'
#
loop_
_entity.id
_entity.type
_entity.pdbx_description
1 polymer ?
#
loop_
_entity_poly.entity_id
_entity_poly.type
_entity_poly.pdbx_seq_one_letter_code
_entity_poly.pdbx_strand_id
1 'polypeptide(L)'
;MAFSADELRVLRRALASALHPAPLTDSDVQDCLRLAGSLDEAVREAGRLRTFLLADLVRYRDALPGSATGYLELLQDALATGYDPRPEDLSALRTLRGNPVGAAVLQRCQGLAEQSLRARLAGRARGPGAAAPAPRTRLLALPGGRASDDSKPQPKPQHKPRQAPQEKPQPKGPTPPDRPMPKPSEVFPPRRKPVPPPEERAAG
;
A
#
# COMPACT_ATOMS: atom_id res chain seq x y z
N MET A 1 12.62 5.66 -14.87
CA MET A 1 12.55 4.82 -16.08
C MET A 1 12.91 5.68 -17.29
N ALA A 2 13.67 5.14 -18.24
CA ALA A 2 13.97 5.81 -19.50
C ALA A 2 13.46 4.92 -20.64
N PHE A 3 12.77 5.53 -21.61
CA PHE A 3 12.33 4.82 -22.82
C PHE A 3 13.46 4.75 -23.84
N SER A 4 13.54 3.63 -24.55
CA SER A 4 14.39 3.53 -25.74
C SER A 4 13.80 4.34 -26.92
N ALA A 5 14.63 4.62 -27.92
CA ALA A 5 14.19 5.33 -29.11
C ALA A 5 13.04 4.62 -29.85
N ASP A 6 13.04 3.28 -29.86
CA ASP A 6 12.01 2.50 -30.53
C ASP A 6 10.70 2.47 -29.72
N GLU A 7 10.78 2.35 -28.39
CA GLU A 7 9.61 2.47 -27.53
C GLU A 7 8.95 3.85 -27.65
N LEU A 8 9.75 4.93 -27.78
CA LEU A 8 9.22 6.27 -28.03
C LEU A 8 8.54 6.40 -29.39
N ARG A 9 9.06 5.73 -30.43
CA ARG A 9 8.42 5.69 -31.75
C ARG A 9 7.07 4.97 -31.68
N VAL A 10 7.01 3.82 -31.00
CA VAL A 10 5.77 3.07 -30.77
C VAL A 10 4.75 3.90 -30.00
N LEU A 11 5.18 4.56 -28.91
CA LEU A 11 4.31 5.43 -28.11
C LEU A 11 3.77 6.60 -28.94
N ARG A 12 4.63 7.27 -29.72
CA ARG A 12 4.22 8.38 -30.58
C ARG A 12 3.20 7.94 -31.62
N ARG A 13 3.38 6.77 -32.23
CA ARG A 13 2.44 6.18 -33.18
C ARG A 13 1.10 5.86 -32.52
N ALA A 14 1.12 5.25 -31.34
CA ALA A 14 -0.08 4.94 -30.56
C ALA A 14 -0.86 6.21 -30.14
N LEU A 15 -0.15 7.28 -29.77
CA LEU A 15 -0.77 8.57 -29.46
C LEU A 15 -1.37 9.22 -30.72
N ALA A 16 -0.67 9.15 -31.86
CA ALA A 16 -1.19 9.68 -33.12
C ALA A 16 -2.48 8.96 -33.54
N SER A 17 -2.57 7.63 -33.37
CA SER A 17 -3.79 6.89 -33.66
C SER A 17 -4.92 7.17 -32.65
N ALA A 18 -4.60 7.43 -31.38
CA ALA A 18 -5.61 7.83 -30.39
C ALA A 18 -6.23 9.20 -30.71
N LEU A 19 -5.45 10.13 -31.25
CA LEU A 19 -5.91 11.46 -31.67
C LEU A 19 -6.61 11.44 -33.03
N HIS A 20 -6.14 10.58 -33.95
CA HIS A 20 -6.67 10.42 -35.29
C HIS A 20 -6.92 8.92 -35.56
N PRO A 21 -8.11 8.42 -35.19
CA PRO A 21 -8.41 7.00 -35.27
C PRO A 21 -8.32 6.52 -36.72
N ALA A 22 -7.28 5.74 -36.98
CA ALA A 22 -7.01 5.03 -38.22
C ALA A 22 -6.81 3.55 -37.90
N PRO A 23 -7.15 2.64 -38.82
CA PRO A 23 -6.91 1.22 -38.62
C PRO A 23 -5.40 0.97 -38.43
N LEU A 24 -5.06 0.34 -37.31
CA LEU A 24 -3.69 -0.10 -37.00
C LEU A 24 -3.42 -1.45 -37.64
N THR A 25 -2.18 -1.70 -38.05
CA THR A 25 -1.77 -3.03 -38.48
C THR A 25 -1.62 -3.96 -37.28
N ASP A 26 -1.74 -5.27 -37.48
CA ASP A 26 -1.57 -6.26 -36.40
C ASP A 26 -0.18 -6.13 -35.73
N SER A 27 0.86 -5.80 -36.50
CA SER A 27 2.20 -5.54 -35.97
C SER A 27 2.21 -4.34 -35.04
N ASP A 28 1.53 -3.25 -35.41
CA ASP A 28 1.47 -2.04 -34.58
C ASP A 28 0.75 -2.29 -33.26
N VAL A 29 -0.32 -3.10 -33.31
CA VAL A 29 -1.06 -3.53 -32.11
C VAL A 29 -0.16 -4.38 -31.21
N GLN A 30 0.56 -5.35 -31.76
CA GLN A 30 1.50 -6.18 -31.00
C GLN A 30 2.65 -5.36 -30.39
N ASP A 31 3.18 -4.37 -31.11
CA ASP A 31 4.17 -3.43 -30.56
C ASP A 31 3.63 -2.66 -29.37
N CYS A 32 2.39 -2.17 -29.46
CA CYS A 32 1.74 -1.45 -28.37
C CYS A 32 1.51 -2.35 -27.14
N LEU A 33 1.08 -3.59 -27.37
CA LEU A 33 0.90 -4.56 -26.28
C LEU A 33 2.22 -4.93 -25.61
N ARG A 34 3.30 -5.10 -26.39
CA ARG A 34 4.65 -5.33 -25.84
C ARG A 34 5.12 -4.14 -25.01
N LEU A 35 4.94 -2.92 -25.51
CA LEU A 35 5.29 -1.70 -24.78
C LEU A 35 4.49 -1.57 -23.47
N ALA A 36 3.18 -1.85 -23.52
CA ALA A 36 2.33 -1.85 -22.32
C ALA A 36 2.81 -2.89 -21.29
N GLY A 37 3.17 -4.10 -21.73
CA GLY A 37 3.73 -5.12 -20.85
C GLY A 37 5.04 -4.68 -20.18
N SER A 38 5.95 -4.05 -20.93
CA SER A 38 7.21 -3.49 -20.38
C SER A 38 6.93 -2.38 -19.35
N LEU A 39 5.94 -1.53 -19.61
CA LEU A 39 5.53 -0.48 -18.67
C LEU A 39 4.92 -1.04 -17.39
N ASP A 40 4.04 -2.04 -17.51
CA ASP A 40 3.44 -2.70 -16.35
C ASP A 40 4.49 -3.39 -15.48
N GLU A 41 5.50 -4.02 -16.09
CA GLU A 41 6.64 -4.57 -15.35
C GLU A 41 7.45 -3.48 -14.64
N ALA A 42 7.77 -2.40 -15.33
CA ALA A 42 8.51 -1.29 -14.74
C ALA A 42 7.74 -0.65 -13.57
N VAL A 43 6.42 -0.49 -13.69
CA VAL A 43 5.56 0.02 -12.61
C VAL A 43 5.54 -0.95 -11.43
N ARG A 44 5.46 -2.26 -11.69
CA ARG A 44 5.49 -3.28 -10.64
C ARG A 44 6.82 -3.30 -9.90
N GLU A 45 7.94 -3.25 -10.62
CA GLU A 45 9.28 -3.18 -10.03
C GLU A 45 9.46 -1.88 -9.24
N ALA A 46 9.03 -0.74 -9.76
CA ALA A 46 9.04 0.52 -9.02
C ALA A 46 8.22 0.42 -7.71
N GLY A 47 7.09 -0.30 -7.73
CA GLY A 47 6.30 -0.60 -6.54
C GLY A 47 7.06 -1.47 -5.52
N ARG A 48 7.79 -2.50 -5.99
CA ARG A 48 8.66 -3.34 -5.14
C ARG A 48 9.76 -2.50 -4.48
N LEU A 49 10.49 -1.71 -5.26
CA LEU A 49 11.53 -0.81 -4.77
C LEU A 49 10.98 0.20 -3.76
N ARG A 50 9.82 0.81 -4.06
CA ARG A 50 9.17 1.74 -3.12
C ARG A 50 8.82 1.07 -1.81
N THR A 51 8.30 -0.16 -1.85
CA THR A 51 7.97 -0.92 -0.63
C THR A 51 9.20 -1.14 0.23
N PHE A 52 10.33 -1.50 -0.40
CA PHE A 52 11.61 -1.65 0.30
C PHE A 52 12.09 -0.33 0.91
N LEU A 53 12.09 0.77 0.14
CA LEU A 53 12.50 2.09 0.62
C LEU A 53 11.66 2.57 1.81
N LEU A 54 10.33 2.33 1.79
CA LEU A 54 9.45 2.69 2.90
C LEU A 54 9.71 1.85 4.15
N ALA A 55 10.03 0.56 3.99
CA ALA A 55 10.44 -0.29 5.12
C ALA A 55 11.77 0.19 5.71
N ASP A 56 12.73 0.56 4.86
CA ASP A 56 14.00 1.12 5.30
C ASP A 56 13.81 2.45 6.03
N LEU A 57 12.94 3.34 5.56
CA LEU A 57 12.63 4.59 6.27
C LEU A 57 12.16 4.35 7.71
N VAL A 58 11.31 3.34 7.92
CA VAL A 58 10.89 2.95 9.28
C VAL A 58 12.08 2.47 10.10
N ARG A 59 12.91 1.57 9.54
CA ARG A 59 14.10 1.06 10.23
C ARG A 59 15.09 2.17 10.62
N TYR A 60 15.36 3.10 9.70
CA TYR A 60 16.21 4.25 9.97
C TYR A 60 15.58 5.16 11.02
N ARG A 61 14.27 5.41 10.97
CA ARG A 61 13.58 6.22 11.98
C ARG A 61 13.64 5.61 13.38
N ASP A 62 13.45 4.30 13.48
CA ASP A 62 13.47 3.58 14.76
C ASP A 62 14.88 3.53 15.39
N ALA A 63 15.93 3.71 14.59
CA ALA A 63 17.32 3.78 15.02
C ALA A 63 17.80 5.21 15.38
N LEU A 64 16.91 6.20 15.41
CA LEU A 64 17.27 7.57 15.77
C LEU A 64 17.66 7.68 17.26
N PRO A 65 18.63 8.57 17.61
CA PRO A 65 19.29 9.56 16.75
C PRO A 65 20.50 9.03 15.94
N GLY A 66 20.94 7.79 16.17
CA GLY A 66 22.19 7.25 15.60
C GLY A 66 22.18 7.12 14.07
N SER A 67 21.01 7.07 13.47
CA SER A 67 20.76 6.91 12.04
C SER A 67 20.40 8.22 11.32
N ALA A 68 20.54 9.38 11.97
CA ALA A 68 19.98 10.65 11.49
C ALA A 68 20.42 11.04 10.07
N THR A 69 21.68 10.82 9.72
CA THR A 69 22.20 11.10 8.37
C THR A 69 21.51 10.25 7.31
N GLY A 70 21.53 8.92 7.48
CA GLY A 70 20.89 7.99 6.55
C GLY A 70 19.37 8.16 6.47
N TYR A 71 18.72 8.49 7.58
CA TYR A 71 17.29 8.83 7.58
C TYR A 71 16.99 10.07 6.73
N LEU A 72 17.78 11.14 6.89
CA LEU A 72 17.56 12.40 6.16
C LEU A 72 17.86 12.26 4.66
N GLU A 73 18.89 11.50 4.28
CA GLU A 73 19.20 11.19 2.88
C GLU A 73 18.05 10.39 2.23
N LEU A 74 17.68 9.27 2.85
CA LEU A 74 16.62 8.40 2.35
C LEU A 74 15.27 9.13 2.26
N LEU A 75 14.96 10.00 3.22
CA LEU A 75 13.74 10.79 3.19
C LEU A 75 13.77 11.82 2.06
N GLN A 76 14.89 12.47 1.78
CA GLN A 76 15.00 13.42 0.67
C GLN A 76 14.79 12.74 -0.69
N ASP A 77 15.38 11.56 -0.87
CA ASP A 77 15.19 10.74 -2.07
C ASP A 77 13.73 10.32 -2.22
N ALA A 78 13.10 9.85 -1.14
CA ALA A 78 11.68 9.51 -1.14
C ALA A 78 10.81 10.73 -1.53
N LEU A 79 11.09 11.91 -0.96
CA LEU A 79 10.36 13.14 -1.29
C LEU A 79 10.59 13.57 -2.75
N ALA A 80 11.77 13.35 -3.33
CA ALA A 80 12.03 13.61 -4.75
C ALA A 80 11.18 12.73 -5.68
N THR A 81 10.80 11.53 -5.23
CA THR A 81 9.90 10.62 -5.96
C THR A 81 8.41 10.84 -5.70
N GLY A 82 8.04 11.89 -4.94
CA GLY A 82 6.64 12.22 -4.63
C GLY A 82 6.07 11.44 -3.43
N TYR A 83 6.90 11.05 -2.47
CA TYR A 83 6.43 10.55 -1.18
C TYR A 83 5.70 11.66 -0.39
N ASP A 84 4.54 11.33 0.19
CA ASP A 84 3.80 12.22 1.10
C ASP A 84 4.24 11.90 2.54
N PRO A 85 4.88 12.87 3.25
CA PRO A 85 5.47 12.63 4.56
C PRO A 85 4.41 12.28 5.61
N ARG A 86 4.70 11.27 6.44
CA ARG A 86 3.78 10.82 7.48
C ARG A 86 3.91 11.64 8.77
N PRO A 87 2.90 11.60 9.66
CA PRO A 87 2.98 12.25 10.97
C PRO A 87 4.21 11.79 11.78
N GLU A 88 4.57 10.52 11.70
CA GLU A 88 5.74 9.95 12.37
C GLU A 88 7.03 10.58 11.84
N ASP A 89 7.10 10.82 10.53
CA ASP A 89 8.26 11.45 9.89
C ASP A 89 8.43 12.90 10.34
N LEU A 90 7.32 13.64 10.48
CA LEU A 90 7.32 14.99 11.06
C LEU A 90 7.73 14.98 12.53
N SER A 91 7.35 13.94 13.28
CA SER A 91 7.74 13.80 14.68
C SER A 91 9.25 13.56 14.82
N ALA A 92 9.81 12.67 14.00
CA ALA A 92 11.24 12.40 13.91
C ALA A 92 12.04 13.63 13.47
N LEU A 93 11.56 14.37 12.48
CA LEU A 93 12.23 15.59 12.03
C LEU A 93 12.24 16.71 13.09
N ARG A 94 11.25 16.75 13.98
CA ARG A 94 11.25 17.70 15.12
C ARG A 94 12.32 17.36 16.15
N THR A 95 12.64 16.07 16.37
CA THR A 95 13.74 15.68 17.26
C THR A 95 15.11 16.01 16.65
N LEU A 96 15.19 16.04 15.31
CA LEU A 96 16.39 16.39 14.55
C LEU A 96 16.53 17.89 14.23
N ARG A 97 15.73 18.78 14.83
CA ARG A 97 15.72 20.21 14.51
C ARG A 97 17.04 20.94 14.79
N GLY A 98 17.89 20.38 15.65
CA GLY A 98 19.25 20.89 15.90
C GLY A 98 20.19 20.72 14.69
N ASN A 99 19.84 19.89 13.71
CA ASN A 99 20.56 19.74 12.46
C ASN A 99 19.95 20.68 11.39
N PRO A 100 20.74 21.53 10.72
CA PRO A 100 20.23 22.46 9.71
C PRO A 100 19.54 21.74 8.53
N VAL A 101 20.05 20.57 8.12
CA VAL A 101 19.44 19.74 7.07
C VAL A 101 18.09 19.21 7.56
N GLY A 102 18.02 18.70 8.80
CA GLY A 102 16.78 18.24 9.40
C GLY A 102 15.72 19.34 9.50
N ALA A 103 16.13 20.56 9.87
CA ALA A 103 15.24 21.72 9.91
C ALA A 103 14.71 22.12 8.51
N ALA A 104 15.56 22.10 7.49
CA ALA A 104 15.16 22.40 6.11
C ALA A 104 14.18 21.34 5.55
N VAL A 105 14.47 20.06 5.78
CA VAL A 105 13.58 18.96 5.38
C VAL A 105 12.25 19.04 6.12
N LEU A 106 12.24 19.40 7.41
CA LEU A 106 11.01 19.62 8.17
C LEU A 106 10.12 20.70 7.53
N GLN A 107 10.69 21.84 7.16
CA GLN A 107 9.93 22.93 6.51
C GLN A 107 9.33 22.46 5.17
N ARG A 108 10.09 21.73 4.36
CA ARG A 108 9.59 21.16 3.11
C ARG A 108 8.45 20.17 3.35
N CYS A 109 8.59 19.26 4.32
CA CYS A 109 7.57 18.27 4.65
C CYS A 109 6.27 18.92 5.16
N GLN A 110 6.36 20.00 5.94
CA GLN A 110 5.18 20.75 6.40
C GLN A 110 4.40 21.34 5.23
N GLY A 111 5.08 21.98 4.28
CA GLY A 111 4.44 22.51 3.08
C GLY A 111 3.76 21.43 2.23
N LEU A 112 4.39 20.25 2.10
CA LEU A 112 3.81 19.11 1.39
C LEU A 112 2.57 18.55 2.12
N ALA A 113 2.64 18.40 3.44
CA ALA A 113 1.51 17.92 4.26
C ALA A 113 0.31 18.89 4.20
N GLU A 114 0.56 20.20 4.17
CA GLU A 114 -0.49 21.20 3.99
C GLU A 114 -1.13 21.13 2.61
N GLN A 115 -0.32 20.95 1.56
CA GLN A 115 -0.81 20.78 0.19
C GLN A 115 -1.65 19.51 0.06
N SER A 116 -1.19 18.39 0.63
CA SER A 116 -1.92 17.12 0.59
C SER A 116 -3.23 17.21 1.38
N LEU A 117 -3.24 17.87 2.54
CA LEU A 117 -4.46 18.16 3.29
C LEU A 117 -5.43 19.02 2.47
N ARG A 118 -4.95 20.10 1.85
CA ARG A 118 -5.77 20.99 1.01
C ARG A 118 -6.37 20.25 -0.17
N ALA A 119 -5.60 19.40 -0.84
CA ALA A 119 -6.08 18.56 -1.94
C ALA A 119 -7.18 17.58 -1.47
N ARG A 120 -7.01 16.96 -0.30
CA ARG A 120 -8.02 16.07 0.29
C ARG A 120 -9.31 16.79 0.66
N LEU A 121 -9.21 18.00 1.20
CA LEU A 121 -10.37 18.84 1.53
C LEU A 121 -11.10 19.31 0.27
N ALA A 122 -10.37 19.74 -0.76
CA ALA A 122 -10.93 20.13 -2.05
C ALA A 122 -11.62 18.96 -2.77
N GLY A 123 -11.01 17.77 -2.75
CA GLY A 123 -11.61 16.55 -3.30
C GLY A 123 -12.87 16.12 -2.55
N ARG A 124 -12.91 16.30 -1.22
CA ARG A 124 -14.10 16.04 -0.40
C ARG A 124 -15.23 17.03 -0.68
N ALA A 125 -14.90 18.28 -1.00
CA ALA A 125 -15.88 19.28 -1.41
C ALA A 125 -16.45 19.05 -2.82
N ARG A 126 -15.77 18.25 -3.66
CA ARG A 126 -16.15 18.02 -5.07
C ARG A 126 -16.68 16.61 -5.38
N GLY A 127 -16.67 15.70 -4.40
CA GLY A 127 -17.25 14.36 -4.54
C GLY A 127 -18.78 14.33 -4.34
N PRO A 128 -19.54 13.52 -5.10
CA PRO A 128 -20.97 13.32 -4.87
C PRO A 128 -21.15 12.42 -3.64
N GLY A 129 -21.05 12.97 -2.44
CA GLY A 129 -21.07 12.13 -1.25
C GLY A 129 -20.68 12.76 0.08
N ALA A 130 -20.71 14.10 0.20
CA ALA A 130 -20.97 14.69 1.51
C ALA A 130 -22.45 14.44 1.86
N ALA A 131 -22.81 13.17 2.07
CA ALA A 131 -24.06 12.79 2.71
C ALA A 131 -23.97 13.31 4.14
N ALA A 132 -24.42 14.55 4.34
CA ALA A 132 -24.90 14.99 5.63
C ALA A 132 -25.86 13.89 6.14
N PRO A 133 -25.78 13.48 7.42
CA PRO A 133 -26.72 12.50 7.96
C PRO A 133 -28.13 13.06 7.71
N ALA A 134 -28.89 12.37 6.86
CA ALA A 134 -30.21 12.81 6.47
C ALA A 134 -31.04 13.08 7.75
N PRO A 135 -31.71 14.23 7.87
CA PRO A 135 -32.54 14.49 9.03
C PRO A 135 -33.61 13.41 9.09
N ARG A 136 -33.66 12.67 10.20
CA ARG A 136 -34.65 11.62 10.47
C ARG A 136 -36.04 12.21 10.24
N THR A 137 -36.67 11.84 9.13
CA THR A 137 -38.05 12.22 8.82
C THR A 137 -38.96 11.65 9.90
N ARG A 138 -39.61 12.53 10.68
CA ARG A 138 -40.70 12.12 11.57
C ARG A 138 -41.83 11.60 10.71
N LEU A 139 -42.27 10.37 10.99
CA LEU A 139 -43.43 9.75 10.36
C LEU A 139 -44.66 10.62 10.61
N LEU A 140 -45.26 11.14 9.54
CA LEU A 140 -46.57 11.76 9.58
C LEU A 140 -47.61 10.64 9.71
N ALA A 141 -48.36 10.67 10.81
CA ALA A 141 -49.50 9.78 11.01
C ALA A 141 -50.57 10.07 9.94
N LEU A 142 -50.97 9.02 9.20
CA LEU A 142 -52.07 9.06 8.25
C LEU A 142 -53.43 9.08 9.00
N PRO A 143 -54.39 9.95 8.64
CA PRO A 143 -55.67 10.05 9.33
C PRO A 143 -56.76 9.16 8.72
N GLY A 144 -57.43 8.39 9.58
CA GLY A 144 -58.76 7.77 9.37
C GLY A 144 -58.78 6.45 8.57
N GLY A 145 -59.51 5.39 8.91
CA GLY A 145 -60.55 5.16 9.91
C GLY A 145 -61.62 4.26 9.28
N ARG A 146 -62.04 3.17 9.96
CA ARG A 146 -63.43 2.67 10.06
C ARG A 146 -63.52 1.33 10.80
N ALA A 147 -64.42 1.29 11.76
CA ALA A 147 -64.77 0.18 12.64
C ALA A 147 -65.98 -0.61 12.11
N SER A 148 -66.14 -1.84 12.57
CA SER A 148 -67.42 -2.41 13.02
C SER A 148 -67.19 -3.64 13.91
N ASP A 149 -67.91 -3.63 15.03
CA ASP A 149 -68.13 -4.64 16.08
C ASP A 149 -68.44 -6.06 15.54
N ASP A 150 -68.37 -7.19 16.25
CA ASP A 150 -68.70 -7.44 17.65
C ASP A 150 -68.22 -8.87 18.07
N SER A 151 -68.22 -9.15 19.38
CA SER A 151 -68.23 -10.47 20.07
C SER A 151 -67.01 -10.82 20.97
N LYS A 152 -67.24 -10.71 22.28
CA LYS A 152 -66.52 -11.32 23.44
C LYS A 152 -67.04 -12.76 23.74
N PRO A 153 -66.58 -13.53 24.76
CA PRO A 153 -65.24 -13.69 25.40
C PRO A 153 -64.81 -15.17 25.73
N GLN A 154 -63.48 -15.47 25.73
CA GLN A 154 -62.66 -16.48 26.50
C GLN A 154 -63.09 -17.99 26.61
N PRO A 155 -62.23 -19.00 26.98
CA PRO A 155 -60.89 -19.01 27.63
C PRO A 155 -59.82 -20.00 27.06
N LYS A 156 -58.64 -20.04 27.71
CA LYS A 156 -57.37 -20.79 27.42
C LYS A 156 -57.51 -22.34 27.32
N PRO A 157 -56.54 -23.06 26.70
CA PRO A 157 -55.54 -23.79 27.50
C PRO A 157 -54.11 -23.86 26.89
N GLN A 158 -53.22 -24.59 27.58
CA GLN A 158 -51.75 -24.53 27.69
C GLN A 158 -50.95 -25.34 26.64
N HIS A 159 -49.60 -25.29 26.78
CA HIS A 159 -48.51 -26.17 26.25
C HIS A 159 -47.90 -25.78 24.89
N LYS A 160 -46.58 -25.73 24.64
CA LYS A 160 -45.30 -26.11 25.30
C LYS A 160 -44.17 -25.23 24.69
N PRO A 161 -43.04 -24.96 25.39
CA PRO A 161 -41.91 -24.24 24.80
C PRO A 161 -41.10 -25.13 23.86
N ARG A 162 -40.85 -24.66 22.62
CA ARG A 162 -39.98 -25.33 21.64
C ARG A 162 -38.54 -24.84 21.83
N GLN A 163 -37.64 -25.80 21.91
CA GLN A 163 -36.23 -25.70 22.26
C GLN A 163 -35.41 -24.92 21.23
N ALA A 164 -34.39 -24.21 21.72
CA ALA A 164 -33.33 -23.57 20.93
C ALA A 164 -32.41 -24.64 20.29
N PRO A 165 -32.00 -24.50 19.02
CA PRO A 165 -30.96 -25.35 18.44
C PRO A 165 -29.57 -25.03 19.01
N GLN A 166 -28.92 -26.04 19.57
CA GLN A 166 -27.53 -26.04 20.01
C GLN A 166 -26.56 -25.99 18.81
N GLU A 167 -25.54 -25.15 18.93
CA GLU A 167 -24.38 -25.10 18.04
C GLU A 167 -23.50 -26.35 18.23
N LYS A 168 -23.14 -27.01 17.12
CA LYS A 168 -22.15 -28.10 17.11
C LYS A 168 -20.73 -27.51 17.00
N PRO A 169 -19.76 -27.92 17.83
CA PRO A 169 -18.36 -27.52 17.67
C PRO A 169 -17.70 -28.25 16.49
N GLN A 170 -17.01 -27.48 15.64
CA GLN A 170 -16.23 -28.01 14.52
C GLN A 170 -14.93 -28.71 15.02
N PRO A 171 -14.54 -29.85 14.42
CA PRO A 171 -13.29 -30.53 14.77
C PRO A 171 -12.06 -29.81 14.21
N LYS A 172 -11.03 -29.66 15.05
CA LYS A 172 -9.70 -29.13 14.70
C LYS A 172 -9.00 -30.08 13.72
N GLY A 173 -8.52 -29.56 12.60
CA GLY A 173 -7.70 -30.31 11.63
C GLY A 173 -6.30 -30.64 12.17
N PRO A 174 -5.60 -31.60 11.55
CA PRO A 174 -4.33 -32.13 12.07
C PRO A 174 -3.16 -31.17 11.86
N THR A 175 -2.32 -31.07 12.89
CA THR A 175 -1.07 -30.31 12.94
C THR A 175 -0.02 -30.91 11.99
N PRO A 176 0.74 -30.11 11.22
CA PRO A 176 1.85 -30.61 10.41
C PRO A 176 3.04 -31.05 11.29
N PRO A 177 3.81 -32.08 10.90
CA PRO A 177 4.92 -32.60 11.71
C PRO A 177 6.13 -31.66 11.69
N ASP A 178 6.72 -31.47 12.87
CA ASP A 178 7.98 -30.75 13.10
C ASP A 178 9.11 -31.37 12.28
N ARG A 179 9.67 -30.58 11.36
CA ARG A 179 10.94 -30.92 10.70
C ARG A 179 12.08 -30.48 11.61
N PRO A 180 13.00 -31.38 12.01
CA PRO A 180 14.14 -31.00 12.83
C PRO A 180 15.03 -30.01 12.05
N MET A 181 15.33 -28.86 12.66
CA MET A 181 16.26 -27.88 12.09
C MET A 181 17.67 -28.49 12.00
N PRO A 182 18.39 -28.32 10.88
CA PRO A 182 19.77 -28.78 10.74
C PRO A 182 20.70 -27.99 11.65
N LYS A 183 21.70 -28.66 12.24
CA LYS A 183 22.63 -28.04 13.19
C LYS A 183 23.65 -27.13 12.45
N PRO A 184 24.19 -26.10 13.12
CA PRO A 184 25.09 -25.10 12.49
C PRO A 184 26.36 -25.67 11.83
N SER A 185 26.80 -26.87 12.22
CA SER A 185 28.01 -27.51 11.71
C SER A 185 27.89 -28.12 10.31
N GLU A 186 26.68 -28.17 9.73
CA GLU A 186 26.45 -28.68 8.36
C GLU A 186 26.37 -27.56 7.30
N VAL A 187 26.19 -26.29 7.70
CA VAL A 187 26.06 -25.15 6.76
C VAL A 187 27.39 -24.40 6.58
N PHE A 188 28.39 -24.65 7.42
CA PHE A 188 29.69 -23.99 7.35
C PHE A 188 30.84 -25.02 7.27
N PRO A 189 31.24 -25.45 6.06
CA PRO A 189 32.48 -26.22 5.92
C PRO A 189 33.67 -25.39 6.45
N PRO A 190 34.61 -26.01 7.20
CA PRO A 190 35.72 -25.29 7.80
C PRO A 190 36.57 -24.62 6.72
N ARG A 191 36.84 -23.32 6.91
CA ARG A 191 37.65 -22.49 6.01
C ARG A 191 39.01 -23.14 5.76
N ARG A 192 39.25 -23.61 4.53
CA ARG A 192 40.60 -23.93 4.05
C ARG A 192 41.41 -22.63 4.04
N LYS A 193 42.55 -22.62 4.73
CA LYS A 193 43.50 -21.50 4.69
C LYS A 193 44.05 -21.34 3.26
N PRO A 194 44.17 -20.12 2.71
CA PRO A 194 44.79 -19.92 1.41
C PRO A 194 46.27 -20.32 1.45
N VAL A 195 46.73 -21.02 0.40
CA VAL A 195 48.15 -21.33 0.18
C VAL A 195 48.85 -20.05 -0.31
N PRO A 196 50.02 -19.67 0.24
CA PRO A 196 50.75 -18.48 -0.20
C PRO A 196 51.29 -18.67 -1.64
N PRO A 197 51.36 -17.60 -2.45
CA PRO A 197 51.90 -17.68 -3.81
C PRO A 197 53.42 -17.97 -3.80
N PRO A 198 53.95 -18.66 -4.83
CA PRO A 198 55.37 -18.93 -4.93
C PRO A 198 56.17 -17.66 -5.23
N GLU A 199 57.31 -17.50 -4.57
CA GLU A 199 58.27 -16.42 -4.80
C GLU A 199 58.88 -16.53 -6.22
N GLU A 200 58.63 -15.52 -7.05
CA GLU A 200 59.36 -15.35 -8.30
C GLU A 200 60.81 -14.96 -7.99
N ARG A 201 61.72 -15.88 -8.28
CA ARG A 201 63.16 -15.60 -8.28
C ARG A 201 63.48 -14.66 -9.43
N ALA A 202 63.99 -13.48 -9.10
CA ALA A 202 64.64 -12.58 -10.03
C ALA A 202 65.76 -13.32 -10.79
N ALA A 203 65.77 -13.19 -12.11
CA ALA A 203 66.86 -13.64 -12.95
C ALA A 203 67.19 -12.53 -13.96
N GLY A 204 68.46 -12.10 -13.93
CA GLY A 204 69.19 -11.54 -15.07
C GLY A 204 69.00 -10.06 -15.33
#